data_AF-A0A929H8T1-F1
#
_entry.id   AF-A0A929H8T1-F1
#
_cell.length_a   1.000
_cell.length_b   1.000
_cell.length_c   1.000
_cell.angle_alpha   90.00
_cell.angle_beta   90.00
_cell.angle_gamma   90.00
#
_symmetry.space_group_name_H-M   'P 1'
#
loop_
_entity.id
_entity.type
_entity.pdbx_description
1 polymer ?
#
loop_
_entity_poly.entity_id
_entity_poly.type
_entity_poly.pdbx_seq_one_letter_code
_entity_poly.pdbx_strand_id
1 'polypeptide(L)'
;IIMQLLVPVIPRLQAISQEGELGRQKINRITHLLTVPLAALQGYGILTILRVQDVTVALDPLTTASVVITMVAGTMFLVWLGELITERGIGNGISIIIFGGIIAGLPEMIGRGFIAARDPEGLTAFIILSLATLVLIVIFVEAHRRIPVQYARSTYRGGRMYRQSGSTYVPLRVNTAGMIPIIFALAIMQFPATIASFLMGPEQDPNFWNRISQVFQADTLLYQGFYFALVIGFAFFYTLTIFEQMNLAQTLQQQSGFIPGVRPGKTTADYLNRVIKRITFGGALFLAMVAIMPFVVAQITRVEVLVLQSTAMLIAVGVALDTMKQLEAQLTMRRYEGFLK
;
A
#
# COMPACT_ATOMS: atom_id res chain seq x y z
N ILE A 1 -8.07 -5.03 1.11
CA ILE A 1 -8.23 -3.88 2.02
C ILE A 1 -9.23 -4.19 3.12
N ILE A 2 -10.54 -4.29 2.83
CA ILE A 2 -11.61 -4.50 3.82
C ILE A 2 -11.29 -5.66 4.77
N MET A 3 -10.98 -6.85 4.24
CA MET A 3 -10.66 -8.01 5.08
C MET A 3 -9.39 -7.80 5.93
N GLN A 4 -8.37 -7.10 5.42
CA GLN A 4 -7.16 -6.82 6.19
C GLN A 4 -7.40 -5.85 7.35
N LEU A 5 -8.40 -4.97 7.23
CA LEU A 5 -8.85 -4.10 8.33
C LEU A 5 -9.76 -4.86 9.30
N LEU A 6 -10.60 -5.77 8.80
CA LEU A 6 -11.54 -6.53 9.64
C LEU A 6 -10.90 -7.67 10.42
N VAL A 7 -9.87 -8.33 9.90
CA VAL A 7 -9.19 -9.46 10.55
C VAL A 7 -8.71 -9.13 11.97
N PRO A 8 -7.95 -8.04 12.22
CA PRO A 8 -7.51 -7.70 13.56
C PRO A 8 -8.63 -7.14 14.46
N VAL A 9 -9.71 -6.61 13.88
CA VAL A 9 -10.83 -6.03 14.63
C VAL A 9 -11.80 -7.12 15.11
N ILE A 10 -11.98 -8.19 14.33
CA ILE A 10 -12.93 -9.27 14.61
C ILE A 10 -12.17 -10.49 15.13
N PRO A 11 -12.30 -10.86 16.42
CA PRO A 11 -11.55 -11.98 17.03
C PRO A 11 -11.73 -13.31 16.30
N ARG A 12 -12.92 -13.55 15.73
CA ARG A 12 -13.20 -14.76 14.93
C ARG A 12 -12.39 -14.81 13.64
N LEU A 13 -12.23 -13.68 12.95
CA LEU A 13 -11.42 -13.60 11.74
C LEU A 13 -9.93 -13.70 12.08
N GLN A 14 -9.51 -13.13 13.21
CA GLN A 14 -8.16 -13.28 13.71
C GLN A 14 -7.82 -14.74 14.03
N ALA A 15 -8.73 -15.47 14.69
CA ALA A 15 -8.56 -16.90 14.96
C ALA A 15 -8.44 -17.71 13.67
N ILE A 16 -9.31 -17.46 12.68
CA ILE A 16 -9.22 -18.10 11.36
C ILE A 16 -7.88 -17.78 10.70
N SER A 17 -7.39 -16.54 10.79
CA SER A 17 -6.07 -16.17 10.25
C SER A 17 -4.90 -16.91 10.91
N GLN A 18 -5.08 -17.42 12.13
CA GLN A 18 -4.07 -18.18 12.87
C GLN A 18 -4.11 -19.69 12.60
N GLU A 19 -5.14 -20.20 11.90
CA GLU A 19 -5.25 -21.62 11.49
C GLU A 19 -4.26 -22.04 10.39
N GLY A 20 -3.29 -21.18 10.04
CA GLY A 20 -2.30 -21.44 9.00
C GLY A 20 -2.87 -21.31 7.59
N GLU A 21 -2.48 -22.19 6.68
CA GLU A 21 -2.78 -22.07 5.24
C GLU A 21 -4.28 -22.21 4.96
N LEU A 22 -4.97 -23.14 5.62
CA LEU A 22 -6.42 -23.31 5.51
C LEU A 22 -7.19 -22.06 5.94
N GLY A 23 -6.69 -21.39 6.98
CA GLY A 23 -7.23 -20.14 7.48
C GLY A 23 -7.12 -18.99 6.48
N ARG A 24 -5.94 -18.85 5.85
CA ARG A 24 -5.70 -17.85 4.81
C ARG A 24 -6.58 -18.09 3.58
N GLN A 25 -6.76 -19.34 3.16
CA GLN A 25 -7.67 -19.69 2.07
C GLN A 25 -9.12 -19.31 2.35
N LYS A 26 -9.61 -19.54 3.59
CA LYS A 26 -10.96 -19.10 4.00
C LYS A 26 -11.11 -17.58 3.89
N ILE A 27 -10.13 -16.81 4.37
CA ILE A 27 -10.14 -15.34 4.30
C ILE A 27 -10.11 -14.87 2.83
N ASN A 28 -9.31 -15.51 1.98
CA ASN A 28 -9.27 -15.20 0.54
C ASN A 28 -10.62 -15.47 -0.12
N ARG A 29 -11.27 -16.61 0.18
CA ARG A 29 -12.62 -16.92 -0.32
C ARG A 29 -13.65 -15.87 0.07
N ILE A 30 -13.63 -15.41 1.32
CA ILE A 30 -14.50 -14.32 1.78
C ILE A 30 -14.18 -13.03 1.02
N THR A 31 -12.89 -12.73 0.83
CA THR A 31 -12.44 -11.56 0.07
C THR A 31 -13.02 -11.59 -1.36
N HIS A 32 -12.96 -12.73 -2.06
CA HIS A 32 -13.50 -12.86 -3.41
C HIS A 32 -15.02 -12.68 -3.47
N LEU A 33 -15.74 -13.29 -2.52
CA LEU A 33 -17.19 -13.15 -2.44
C LEU A 33 -17.60 -11.69 -2.18
N LEU A 34 -16.81 -10.92 -1.42
CA LEU A 34 -17.04 -9.50 -1.19
C LEU A 34 -16.65 -8.64 -2.40
N THR A 35 -15.65 -9.04 -3.19
CA THR A 35 -15.20 -8.27 -4.37
C THR A 35 -16.28 -8.19 -5.44
N VAL A 36 -17.09 -9.25 -5.65
CA VAL A 36 -18.13 -9.27 -6.69
C VAL A 36 -19.18 -8.16 -6.53
N PRO A 37 -19.88 -8.02 -5.38
CA PRO A 37 -20.86 -6.94 -5.20
C PRO A 37 -20.20 -5.56 -5.19
N LEU A 38 -18.96 -5.44 -4.69
CA LEU A 38 -18.20 -4.19 -4.73
C LEU A 38 -17.88 -3.76 -6.17
N ALA A 39 -17.42 -4.69 -7.01
CA ALA A 39 -17.16 -4.44 -8.42
C ALA A 39 -18.44 -4.08 -9.18
N ALA A 40 -19.56 -4.72 -8.85
CA ALA A 40 -20.86 -4.41 -9.46
C ALA A 40 -21.30 -2.98 -9.10
N LEU A 41 -21.20 -2.61 -7.83
CA LEU A 41 -21.50 -1.27 -7.34
C LEU A 41 -20.58 -0.24 -8.00
N GLN A 42 -19.27 -0.47 -8.02
CA GLN A 42 -18.30 0.44 -8.61
C GLN A 42 -18.49 0.60 -10.13
N GLY A 43 -18.77 -0.50 -10.85
CA GLY A 43 -19.08 -0.47 -12.29
C GLY A 43 -20.33 0.35 -12.60
N TYR A 44 -21.38 0.22 -11.78
CA TYR A 44 -22.57 1.07 -11.89
C TYR A 44 -22.28 2.55 -11.57
N GLY A 45 -21.34 2.82 -10.66
CA GLY A 45 -20.91 4.19 -10.32
C GLY A 45 -20.20 4.90 -11.45
N ILE A 46 -19.26 4.21 -12.09
CA ILE A 46 -18.57 4.73 -13.26
C ILE A 46 -19.57 5.05 -14.37
N LEU A 47 -20.54 4.16 -14.63
CA LEU A 47 -21.60 4.43 -15.60
C LEU A 47 -22.45 5.66 -15.27
N THR A 48 -22.78 5.86 -13.99
CA THR A 48 -23.57 7.02 -13.54
C THR A 48 -22.79 8.32 -13.75
N ILE A 49 -21.48 8.32 -13.44
CA ILE A 49 -20.61 9.47 -13.69
C ILE A 49 -20.52 9.79 -15.19
N LEU A 50 -20.35 8.77 -16.03
CA LEU A 50 -20.28 8.94 -17.49
C LEU A 50 -21.58 9.46 -18.10
N ARG A 51 -22.73 9.18 -17.47
CA ARG A 51 -24.02 9.76 -17.87
C ARG A 51 -24.12 11.23 -17.49
N VAL A 52 -23.68 11.60 -16.29
CA VAL A 52 -23.68 13.01 -15.82
C VAL A 52 -22.73 13.87 -16.65
N GLN A 53 -21.64 13.28 -17.18
CA GLN A 53 -20.68 13.97 -18.04
C GLN A 53 -21.09 14.04 -19.53
N ASP A 54 -22.32 13.64 -19.88
CA ASP A 54 -22.84 13.57 -21.27
C ASP A 54 -21.98 12.74 -22.23
N VAL A 55 -21.10 11.87 -21.71
CA VAL A 55 -20.22 11.00 -22.51
C VAL A 55 -21.01 9.81 -23.08
N THR A 56 -22.13 9.43 -22.43
CA THR A 56 -22.96 8.30 -22.84
C THR A 56 -24.43 8.71 -23.00
N VAL A 57 -25.03 8.31 -24.13
CA VAL A 57 -26.48 8.45 -24.38
C VAL A 57 -27.23 7.54 -23.40
N ALA A 58 -28.43 7.94 -22.97
CA ALA A 58 -29.29 7.19 -22.04
C ALA A 58 -29.30 5.67 -22.36
N LEU A 59 -28.59 4.91 -21.52
CA LEU A 59 -28.41 3.47 -21.68
C LEU A 59 -29.67 2.75 -21.18
N ASP A 60 -30.28 1.96 -22.05
CA ASP A 60 -31.39 1.05 -21.74
C ASP A 60 -31.02 0.13 -20.56
N PRO A 61 -31.96 -0.30 -19.69
CA PRO A 61 -31.63 -1.11 -18.51
C PRO A 61 -30.84 -2.38 -18.86
N LEU A 62 -31.10 -2.96 -20.03
CA LEU A 62 -30.36 -4.11 -20.55
C LEU A 62 -28.89 -3.80 -20.85
N THR A 63 -28.61 -2.66 -21.49
CA THR A 63 -27.23 -2.21 -21.78
C THR A 63 -26.48 -1.82 -20.51
N THR A 64 -27.18 -1.28 -19.53
CA THR A 64 -26.60 -0.97 -18.21
C THR A 64 -26.18 -2.26 -17.50
N ALA A 65 -27.06 -3.27 -17.49
CA ALA A 65 -26.77 -4.56 -16.91
C ALA A 65 -25.60 -5.26 -17.63
N SER A 66 -25.55 -5.21 -18.97
CA SER A 66 -24.46 -5.82 -19.73
C SER A 66 -23.10 -5.19 -19.40
N VAL A 67 -23.01 -3.85 -19.36
CA VAL A 67 -21.75 -3.17 -19.02
C VAL A 67 -21.31 -3.48 -17.59
N VAL A 68 -22.22 -3.47 -16.62
CA VAL A 68 -21.90 -3.83 -15.23
C VAL A 68 -21.39 -5.27 -15.14
N ILE A 69 -22.07 -6.23 -15.78
CA ILE A 69 -21.63 -7.63 -15.80
C ILE A 69 -20.26 -7.77 -16.47
N THR A 70 -20.02 -7.10 -17.59
CA THR A 70 -18.71 -7.12 -18.27
C THR A 70 -17.61 -6.52 -17.40
N MET A 71 -17.88 -5.43 -16.67
CA MET A 71 -16.93 -4.82 -15.75
C MET A 71 -16.60 -5.72 -14.55
N VAL A 72 -17.63 -6.38 -13.98
CA VAL A 72 -17.45 -7.36 -12.91
C VAL A 72 -16.64 -8.56 -13.41
N ALA A 73 -16.97 -9.10 -14.59
CA ALA A 73 -16.26 -10.22 -15.18
C ALA A 73 -14.79 -9.87 -15.46
N GLY A 74 -14.52 -8.69 -16.03
CA GLY A 74 -13.16 -8.19 -16.25
C GLY A 74 -12.38 -8.02 -14.95
N THR A 75 -13.01 -7.46 -13.91
CA THR A 75 -12.38 -7.30 -12.59
C THR A 75 -12.05 -8.65 -11.95
N MET A 76 -12.97 -9.61 -12.00
CA MET A 76 -12.74 -10.96 -11.47
C MET A 76 -11.68 -11.72 -12.25
N PHE A 77 -11.60 -11.51 -13.57
CA PHE A 77 -10.51 -12.05 -14.38
C PHE A 77 -9.14 -11.48 -13.97
N LEU A 78 -9.06 -10.17 -13.72
CA LEU A 78 -7.82 -9.54 -13.23
C LEU A 78 -7.45 -10.03 -11.82
N VAL A 79 -8.43 -10.25 -10.93
CA VAL A 79 -8.16 -10.84 -9.62
C VAL A 79 -7.56 -12.23 -9.77
N TRP A 80 -8.18 -13.09 -10.59
CA TRP A 80 -7.66 -14.43 -10.86
C TRP A 80 -6.24 -14.41 -11.45
N LEU A 81 -5.97 -13.51 -12.39
CA LEU A 81 -4.63 -13.32 -12.96
C LEU A 81 -3.64 -12.86 -11.88
N GLY A 82 -4.05 -11.96 -11.00
CA GLY A 82 -3.23 -11.48 -9.88
C GLY A 82 -2.88 -12.59 -8.89
N GLU A 83 -3.81 -13.51 -8.62
CA GLU A 83 -3.53 -14.69 -7.81
C GLU A 83 -2.54 -15.63 -8.50
N LEU A 84 -2.72 -15.87 -9.80
CA LEU A 84 -1.81 -16.71 -10.57
C LEU A 84 -0.37 -16.15 -10.59
N ILE A 85 -0.22 -14.82 -10.71
CA ILE A 85 1.07 -14.14 -10.57
C ILE A 85 1.63 -14.32 -9.15
N THR A 86 0.79 -14.27 -8.12
CA THR A 86 1.24 -14.44 -6.73
C THR A 86 1.71 -15.88 -6.45
N GLU A 87 1.04 -16.88 -7.02
CA GLU A 87 1.39 -18.29 -6.84
C GLU A 87 2.62 -18.72 -7.65
N ARG A 88 2.72 -18.28 -8.91
CA ARG A 88 3.76 -18.75 -9.83
C ARG A 88 4.88 -17.73 -10.07
N GLY A 89 4.65 -16.49 -9.72
CA GLY A 89 5.58 -15.38 -9.93
C GLY A 89 6.25 -14.90 -8.67
N ILE A 90 6.60 -13.62 -8.65
CA ILE A 90 7.30 -12.94 -7.56
C ILE A 90 6.48 -11.71 -7.19
N GLY A 91 6.42 -11.36 -5.91
CA GLY A 91 5.65 -10.21 -5.48
C GLY A 91 4.20 -10.53 -5.15
N ASN A 92 3.45 -9.45 -4.89
CA ASN A 92 2.00 -9.50 -4.79
C ASN A 92 1.43 -9.21 -6.18
N GLY A 93 0.79 -10.20 -6.80
CA GLY A 93 0.34 -10.10 -8.19
C GLY A 93 -0.73 -9.02 -8.42
N ILE A 94 -1.62 -8.77 -7.45
CA ILE A 94 -2.58 -7.66 -7.52
C ILE A 94 -1.84 -6.33 -7.59
N SER A 95 -0.77 -6.17 -6.80
CA SER A 95 0.04 -4.95 -6.80
C SER A 95 0.79 -4.76 -8.13
N ILE A 96 1.29 -5.86 -8.72
CA ILE A 96 1.97 -5.85 -10.03
C ILE A 96 1.01 -5.47 -11.16
N ILE A 97 -0.25 -5.93 -11.12
CA ILE A 97 -1.28 -5.53 -12.10
C ILE A 97 -1.55 -4.02 -12.00
N ILE A 98 -1.72 -3.50 -10.78
CA ILE A 98 -1.90 -2.05 -10.56
C ILE A 98 -0.68 -1.27 -11.08
N PHE A 99 0.53 -1.73 -10.77
CA PHE A 99 1.78 -1.16 -11.26
C PHE A 99 1.84 -1.13 -12.80
N GLY A 100 1.52 -2.25 -13.46
CA GLY A 100 1.48 -2.35 -14.92
C GLY A 100 0.47 -1.38 -15.54
N GLY A 101 -0.72 -1.24 -14.92
CA GLY A 101 -1.74 -0.30 -15.35
C GLY A 101 -1.29 1.16 -15.26
N ILE A 102 -0.59 1.53 -14.18
CA ILE A 102 -0.04 2.87 -14.00
C ILE A 102 1.05 3.15 -15.02
N ILE A 103 1.96 2.19 -15.25
CA ILE A 103 3.04 2.34 -16.22
C ILE A 103 2.51 2.45 -17.66
N ALA A 104 1.48 1.68 -18.00
CA ALA A 104 0.85 1.75 -19.32
C ALA A 104 0.27 3.14 -19.63
N GLY A 105 -0.13 3.90 -18.60
CA GLY A 105 -0.61 5.29 -18.73
C GLY A 105 0.50 6.35 -18.82
N LEU A 106 1.76 6.01 -18.50
CA LEU A 106 2.86 6.98 -18.49
C LEU A 106 3.14 7.59 -19.88
N PRO A 107 3.14 6.84 -21.01
CA PRO A 107 3.35 7.44 -22.32
C PRO A 107 2.30 8.50 -22.66
N GLU A 108 1.04 8.24 -22.31
CA GLU A 108 -0.06 9.20 -22.50
C GLU A 108 0.11 10.42 -21.59
N MET A 109 0.53 10.21 -20.34
CA MET A 109 0.86 11.28 -19.39
C MET A 109 1.93 12.22 -19.96
N ILE A 110 3.01 11.63 -20.46
CA ILE A 110 4.15 12.36 -21.02
C ILE A 110 3.69 13.10 -22.29
N GLY A 111 2.94 12.44 -23.18
CA GLY A 111 2.39 13.06 -24.38
C GLY A 111 1.48 14.25 -24.07
N ARG A 112 0.55 14.13 -23.12
CA ARG A 112 -0.32 15.22 -22.66
C ARG A 112 0.47 16.33 -21.95
N GLY A 113 1.49 15.98 -21.16
CA GLY A 113 2.39 16.93 -20.51
C GLY A 113 3.22 17.75 -21.51
N PHE A 114 3.66 17.12 -22.61
CA PHE A 114 4.30 17.82 -23.72
C PHE A 114 3.33 18.65 -24.56
N ILE A 115 2.06 18.24 -24.71
CA ILE A 115 1.03 19.03 -25.40
C ILE A 115 0.57 20.23 -24.54
N ALA A 116 0.60 20.09 -23.21
CA ALA A 116 0.40 21.18 -22.25
C ALA A 116 1.59 22.16 -22.19
N ALA A 117 2.64 21.98 -23.01
CA ALA A 117 3.85 22.82 -23.10
C ALA A 117 3.62 24.25 -23.65
N ARG A 118 2.46 24.85 -23.39
CA ARG A 118 2.33 26.31 -23.39
C ARG A 118 3.09 26.95 -22.20
N ASP A 119 3.53 26.15 -21.22
CA ASP A 119 4.34 26.60 -20.10
C ASP A 119 5.58 25.68 -19.86
N PRO A 120 6.73 25.98 -20.48
CA PRO A 120 7.96 25.18 -20.33
C PRO A 120 8.51 25.21 -18.89
N GLU A 121 8.18 26.21 -18.08
CA GLU A 121 8.61 26.31 -16.68
C GLU A 121 7.88 25.29 -15.81
N GLY A 122 6.57 25.11 -16.01
CA GLY A 122 5.73 24.15 -15.28
C GLY A 122 6.15 22.69 -15.52
N LEU A 123 6.47 22.33 -16.77
CA LEU A 123 6.96 20.98 -17.10
C LEU A 123 8.32 20.68 -16.47
N THR A 124 9.23 21.65 -16.51
CA THR A 124 10.58 21.51 -15.90
C THR A 124 10.49 21.37 -14.39
N ALA A 125 9.65 22.20 -13.73
CA ALA A 125 9.39 22.10 -12.30
C ALA A 125 8.76 20.75 -11.93
N PHE A 126 7.82 20.24 -12.72
CA PHE A 126 7.19 18.95 -12.49
C PHE A 126 8.19 17.79 -12.56
N ILE A 127 9.06 17.75 -13.56
CA ILE A 127 10.07 16.69 -13.71
C ILE A 127 11.05 16.70 -12.53
N ILE A 128 11.58 17.87 -12.17
CA ILE A 128 12.52 18.01 -11.06
C ILE A 128 11.87 17.57 -9.76
N LEU A 129 10.64 18.02 -9.51
CA LEU A 129 9.94 17.75 -8.26
C LEU A 129 9.50 16.28 -8.16
N SER A 130 9.07 15.67 -9.27
CA SER A 130 8.76 14.24 -9.34
C SER A 130 10.00 13.38 -9.09
N LEU A 131 11.14 13.75 -9.66
CA LEU A 131 12.40 13.05 -9.43
C LEU A 131 12.89 13.20 -7.99
N ALA A 132 12.79 14.41 -7.41
CA ALA A 132 13.10 14.65 -6.02
C ALA A 132 12.22 13.83 -5.07
N THR A 133 10.91 13.75 -5.36
CA THR A 133 9.95 12.91 -4.63
C THR A 133 10.36 11.44 -4.68
N LEU A 134 10.73 10.94 -5.86
CA LEU A 134 11.16 9.56 -6.07
C LEU A 134 12.42 9.24 -5.25
N VAL A 135 13.45 10.08 -5.33
CA VAL A 135 14.70 9.89 -4.57
C VAL A 135 14.43 9.88 -3.07
N LEU A 136 13.61 10.83 -2.60
CA LEU A 136 13.23 10.93 -1.20
C LEU A 136 12.53 9.66 -0.70
N ILE A 137 11.64 9.06 -1.51
CA ILE A 137 10.97 7.80 -1.20
C ILE A 137 11.96 6.64 -1.11
N VAL A 138 12.86 6.50 -2.10
CA VAL A 138 13.82 5.39 -2.14
C VAL A 138 14.69 5.40 -0.88
N ILE A 139 15.27 6.55 -0.55
CA ILE A 139 16.12 6.72 0.65
C ILE A 139 15.36 6.31 1.92
N PHE A 140 14.10 6.73 2.02
CA PHE A 140 13.29 6.45 3.19
C PHE A 140 12.84 4.99 3.28
N VAL A 141 12.53 4.36 2.15
CA VAL A 141 12.13 2.94 2.08
C VAL A 141 13.31 1.99 2.40
N GLU A 142 14.55 2.44 2.21
CA GLU A 142 15.75 1.71 2.60
C GLU A 142 16.16 1.94 4.06
N ALA A 143 15.67 3.02 4.68
CA ALA A 143 15.99 3.35 6.05
C ALA A 143 15.53 2.24 7.02
N HIS A 144 16.47 1.76 7.84
CA HIS A 144 16.20 0.76 8.86
C HIS A 144 17.00 1.04 10.13
N ARG A 145 16.36 0.82 11.27
CA ARG A 145 17.02 0.84 12.57
C ARG A 145 17.58 -0.55 12.87
N ARG A 146 18.88 -0.62 13.13
CA ARG A 146 19.56 -1.87 13.51
C ARG A 146 19.43 -2.09 15.02
N ILE A 147 18.83 -3.20 15.44
CA ILE A 147 18.80 -3.62 16.85
C ILE A 147 19.85 -4.71 17.04
N PRO A 148 20.90 -4.48 17.86
CA PRO A 148 21.92 -5.50 18.10
C PRO A 148 21.31 -6.69 18.84
N VAL A 149 21.61 -7.90 18.36
CA VAL A 149 21.24 -9.16 18.97
C VAL A 149 22.49 -10.03 19.13
N GLN A 150 22.52 -10.81 20.21
CA GLN A 150 23.57 -11.79 20.45
C GLN A 150 22.93 -13.17 20.45
N TYR A 151 23.52 -14.09 19.70
CA TYR A 151 23.12 -15.49 19.71
C TYR A 151 24.04 -16.25 20.66
N ALA A 152 23.45 -17.07 21.53
CA ALA A 152 24.19 -17.87 22.51
C ALA A 152 24.94 -19.06 21.88
N ARG A 153 25.00 -19.17 20.54
CA ARG A 153 25.64 -20.29 19.85
C ARG A 153 27.16 -20.16 19.95
N SER A 154 27.75 -20.87 20.91
CA SER A 154 29.18 -21.11 20.99
C SER A 154 29.55 -22.24 20.03
N THR A 155 30.30 -21.95 18.97
CA THR A 155 30.89 -23.01 18.15
C THR A 155 32.19 -23.45 18.83
N TYR A 156 32.23 -24.69 19.31
CA TYR A 156 33.45 -25.31 19.79
C TYR A 156 34.23 -25.83 18.58
N ARG A 157 35.38 -25.23 18.27
CA ARG A 157 36.32 -25.73 17.24
C ARG A 157 37.69 -25.88 17.89
N GLY A 158 38.19 -27.10 18.00
CA GLY A 158 39.53 -27.40 18.53
C GLY A 158 39.74 -27.09 20.03
N GLY A 159 38.74 -27.34 20.89
CA GLY A 159 38.88 -27.16 22.34
C GLY A 159 38.87 -25.70 22.83
N ARG A 160 38.67 -24.72 21.94
CA ARG A 160 38.46 -23.31 22.29
C ARG A 160 37.03 -22.88 21.95
N MET A 161 36.37 -22.25 22.91
CA MET A 161 35.05 -21.64 22.72
C MET A 161 35.21 -20.40 21.83
N TYR A 162 34.95 -20.53 20.53
CA TYR A 162 34.75 -19.36 19.69
C TYR A 162 33.34 -18.84 19.96
N ARG A 163 33.23 -17.76 20.75
CA ARG A 163 32.04 -16.90 20.64
C ARG A 163 32.02 -16.43 19.20
N GLN A 164 30.95 -16.71 18.47
CA GLN A 164 30.72 -16.15 17.15
C GLN A 164 30.52 -14.64 17.34
N SER A 165 31.64 -13.92 17.46
CA SER A 165 31.72 -12.51 17.84
C SER A 165 31.53 -11.65 16.59
N GLY A 166 30.41 -11.85 15.92
CA GLY A 166 29.83 -10.85 15.05
C GLY A 166 28.63 -10.27 15.78
N SER A 167 28.60 -8.95 15.99
CA SER A 167 27.38 -8.29 16.44
C SER A 167 26.35 -8.41 15.33
N THR A 168 25.50 -9.44 15.40
CA THR A 168 24.35 -9.55 14.50
C THR A 168 23.32 -8.51 14.91
N TYR A 169 22.50 -8.06 13.96
CA TYR A 169 21.40 -7.15 14.25
C TYR A 169 20.13 -7.60 13.55
N VAL A 170 19.00 -7.30 14.18
CA VAL A 170 17.68 -7.39 13.54
C VAL A 170 17.38 -6.02 12.93
N PRO A 171 17.25 -5.91 11.58
CA PRO A 171 16.85 -4.67 10.95
C PRO A 171 15.35 -4.45 11.13
N LEU A 172 14.97 -3.36 11.79
CA LEU A 172 13.60 -2.86 11.80
C LEU A 172 13.48 -1.71 10.80
N ARG A 173 12.76 -1.92 9.71
CA ARG A 173 12.55 -0.90 8.69
C ARG A 173 11.74 0.27 9.24
N VAL A 174 12.03 1.48 8.77
CA VAL A 174 11.26 2.67 9.14
C VAL A 174 9.83 2.59 8.57
N ASN A 175 9.72 2.08 7.34
CA ASN A 175 8.46 1.72 6.73
C ASN A 175 8.37 0.21 6.54
N THR A 176 7.78 -0.48 7.51
CA THR A 176 7.45 -1.92 7.37
C THR A 176 6.18 -2.15 6.54
N ALA A 177 5.34 -1.12 6.42
CA ALA A 177 4.04 -1.19 5.79
C ALA A 177 4.07 -1.10 4.25
N GLY A 178 5.21 -0.67 3.69
CA GLY A 178 5.32 -0.37 2.26
C GLY A 178 4.41 0.80 1.87
N MET A 179 3.81 0.72 0.69
CA MET A 179 2.85 1.74 0.20
C MET A 179 1.39 1.38 0.49
N ILE A 180 1.13 0.27 1.17
CA ILE A 180 -0.23 -0.22 1.48
C ILE A 180 -1.06 0.82 2.26
N PRO A 181 -0.52 1.54 3.27
CA PRO A 181 -1.29 2.56 3.99
C PRO A 181 -1.83 3.68 3.09
N ILE A 182 -1.06 4.08 2.08
CA ILE A 182 -1.44 5.13 1.12
C ILE A 182 -2.62 4.66 0.26
N ILE A 183 -2.58 3.40 -0.19
CA ILE A 183 -3.66 2.77 -0.96
C ILE A 183 -4.93 2.67 -0.10
N PHE A 184 -4.82 2.31 1.18
CA PHE A 184 -5.96 2.21 2.08
C PHE A 184 -6.60 3.58 2.33
N ALA A 185 -5.77 4.60 2.59
CA ALA A 185 -6.25 5.96 2.76
C ALA A 185 -7.00 6.44 1.51
N LEU A 186 -6.44 6.20 0.31
CA LEU A 186 -7.08 6.57 -0.95
C LEU A 186 -8.43 5.85 -1.15
N ALA A 187 -8.47 4.53 -0.90
CA ALA A 187 -9.68 3.75 -1.04
C ALA A 187 -10.80 4.23 -0.10
N ILE A 188 -10.46 4.61 1.14
CA ILE A 188 -11.42 5.17 2.09
C ILE A 188 -11.87 6.58 1.67
N MET A 189 -10.97 7.42 1.16
CA MET A 189 -11.35 8.75 0.67
C MET A 189 -12.25 8.66 -0.57
N GLN A 190 -12.03 7.68 -1.44
CA GLN A 190 -12.81 7.49 -2.65
C GLN A 190 -14.20 6.89 -2.37
N PHE A 191 -14.37 6.16 -1.27
CA PHE A 191 -15.62 5.47 -0.96
C PHE A 191 -16.82 6.44 -0.76
N PRO A 192 -16.75 7.48 0.11
CA PRO A 192 -17.79 8.49 0.22
C PRO A 192 -18.02 9.27 -1.07
N ALA A 193 -16.97 9.60 -1.81
CA ALA A 193 -17.09 10.31 -3.09
C ALA A 193 -17.88 9.48 -4.11
N THR A 194 -17.62 8.17 -4.16
CA THR A 194 -18.34 7.25 -5.04
C THR A 194 -19.80 7.13 -4.60
N ILE A 195 -20.09 7.01 -3.30
CA ILE A 195 -21.48 6.99 -2.79
C ILE A 195 -22.20 8.29 -3.11
N ALA A 196 -21.55 9.42 -2.85
CA ALA A 196 -22.10 10.73 -3.12
C ALA A 196 -22.47 10.85 -4.60
N SER A 197 -21.62 10.38 -5.51
CA SER A 197 -21.88 10.42 -6.97
C SER A 197 -23.18 9.73 -7.41
N PHE A 198 -23.69 8.75 -6.65
CA PHE A 198 -24.98 8.10 -6.93
C PHE A 198 -26.20 8.88 -6.44
N LEU A 199 -26.02 9.71 -5.42
CA LEU A 199 -27.09 10.37 -4.67
C LEU A 199 -27.11 11.89 -4.91
N MET A 200 -26.28 12.38 -5.83
CA MET A 200 -26.24 13.79 -6.23
C MET A 200 -27.56 14.15 -6.92
N GLY A 201 -28.18 15.25 -6.46
CA GLY A 201 -29.33 15.85 -7.13
C GLY A 201 -28.89 16.81 -8.24
N PRO A 202 -29.80 17.22 -9.14
CA PRO A 202 -29.52 18.23 -10.17
C PRO A 202 -28.86 19.49 -9.58
N GLU A 203 -27.93 20.12 -10.30
CA GLU A 203 -27.16 21.27 -9.81
C GLU A 203 -28.02 22.44 -9.30
N GLN A 204 -29.28 22.52 -9.71
CA GLN A 204 -30.24 23.55 -9.34
C GLN A 204 -30.74 23.44 -7.89
N ASP A 205 -30.65 22.26 -7.25
CA ASP A 205 -30.96 22.06 -5.82
C ASP A 205 -29.85 21.23 -5.13
N PRO A 206 -28.82 21.86 -4.55
CA PRO A 206 -27.69 21.15 -3.97
C PRO A 206 -28.09 20.36 -2.72
N ASN A 207 -28.20 19.04 -2.88
CA ASN A 207 -28.51 18.11 -1.80
C ASN A 207 -27.31 17.93 -0.84
N PHE A 208 -27.52 17.32 0.33
CA PHE A 208 -26.48 16.96 1.29
C PHE A 208 -25.31 16.20 0.64
N TRP A 209 -25.60 15.32 -0.32
CA TRP A 209 -24.62 14.56 -1.08
C TRP A 209 -23.75 15.42 -2.01
N ASN A 210 -24.26 16.57 -2.48
CA ASN A 210 -23.46 17.52 -3.26
C ASN A 210 -22.41 18.21 -2.38
N ARG A 211 -22.76 18.52 -1.12
CA ARG A 211 -21.80 19.06 -0.14
C ARG A 211 -20.74 18.02 0.27
N ILE A 212 -21.12 16.75 0.43
CA ILE A 212 -20.16 15.66 0.66
C ILE A 212 -19.18 15.58 -0.52
N SER A 213 -19.69 15.52 -1.75
CA SER A 213 -18.82 15.44 -2.94
C SER A 213 -17.81 16.60 -2.99
N GLN A 214 -18.25 17.83 -2.72
CA GLN A 214 -17.37 19.01 -2.66
C GLN A 214 -16.27 18.92 -1.59
N VAL A 215 -16.58 18.36 -0.40
CA VAL A 215 -15.58 18.14 0.66
C VAL A 215 -14.57 17.05 0.27
N PHE A 216 -15.02 16.04 -0.49
CA PHE A 216 -14.19 14.93 -0.93
C PHE A 216 -13.53 15.14 -2.32
N GLN A 217 -13.59 16.35 -2.87
CA GLN A 217 -12.82 16.73 -4.06
C GLN A 217 -11.34 16.93 -3.72
N ALA A 218 -10.46 16.49 -4.63
CA ALA A 218 -9.02 16.44 -4.45
C ALA A 218 -8.35 17.81 -4.18
N ASP A 219 -8.97 18.91 -4.63
CA ASP A 219 -8.42 20.26 -4.48
C ASP A 219 -8.69 20.91 -3.13
N THR A 220 -9.64 20.39 -2.35
CA THR A 220 -10.01 21.00 -1.07
C THR A 220 -8.91 20.73 -0.02
N LEU A 221 -8.45 21.77 0.68
CA LEU A 221 -7.49 21.64 1.80
C LEU A 221 -7.97 20.64 2.87
N LEU A 222 -9.29 20.54 3.08
CA LEU A 222 -9.91 19.54 3.94
C LEU A 222 -9.63 18.11 3.46
N TYR A 223 -9.74 17.84 2.15
CA TYR A 223 -9.42 16.53 1.58
C TYR A 223 -7.98 16.14 1.87
N GLN A 224 -7.04 17.07 1.65
CA GLN A 224 -5.61 16.86 1.89
C GLN A 224 -5.31 16.62 3.37
N GLY A 225 -5.93 17.39 4.27
CA GLY A 225 -5.80 17.21 5.71
C GLY A 225 -6.36 15.88 6.21
N PHE A 226 -7.54 15.47 5.74
CA PHE A 226 -8.12 14.17 6.07
C PHE A 226 -7.29 13.03 5.49
N TYR A 227 -6.84 13.15 4.25
CA TYR A 227 -5.97 12.17 3.60
C TYR A 227 -4.66 11.99 4.38
N PHE A 228 -4.02 13.08 4.78
CA PHE A 228 -2.82 13.07 5.62
C PHE A 228 -3.05 12.33 6.95
N ALA A 229 -4.12 12.67 7.66
CA ALA A 229 -4.46 12.02 8.93
C ALA A 229 -4.73 10.52 8.76
N LEU A 230 -5.43 10.14 7.69
CA LEU A 230 -5.70 8.73 7.37
C LEU A 230 -4.42 7.97 7.01
N VAL A 231 -3.50 8.56 6.24
CA VAL A 231 -2.21 7.93 5.92
C VAL A 231 -1.42 7.66 7.20
N ILE A 232 -1.36 8.62 8.14
CA ILE A 232 -0.71 8.41 9.44
C ILE A 232 -1.41 7.28 10.22
N GLY A 233 -2.73 7.34 10.31
CA GLY A 233 -3.54 6.34 11.02
C GLY A 233 -3.32 4.94 10.48
N PHE A 234 -3.38 4.75 9.16
CA PHE A 234 -3.17 3.45 8.52
C PHE A 234 -1.73 2.97 8.60
N ALA A 235 -0.74 3.87 8.53
CA ALA A 235 0.65 3.50 8.70
C ALA A 235 0.89 2.91 10.10
N PHE A 236 0.35 3.56 11.14
CA PHE A 236 0.41 3.03 12.51
C PHE A 236 -0.32 1.70 12.66
N PHE A 237 -1.58 1.67 12.22
CA PHE A 237 -2.43 0.49 12.36
C PHE A 237 -1.82 -0.73 11.69
N TYR A 238 -1.35 -0.58 10.45
CA TYR A 238 -0.79 -1.69 9.67
C TYR A 238 0.55 -2.17 10.21
N THR A 239 1.47 -1.24 10.53
CA THR A 239 2.78 -1.60 11.10
C THR A 239 2.65 -2.32 12.43
N LEU A 240 1.77 -1.87 13.33
CA LEU A 240 1.57 -2.52 14.62
C LEU A 240 0.96 -3.92 14.47
N THR A 241 -0.04 -4.06 13.60
CA THR A 241 -0.70 -5.36 13.35
C THR A 241 0.30 -6.39 12.82
N ILE A 242 1.12 -6.03 11.84
CA ILE A 242 2.17 -6.92 11.31
C ILE A 242 3.17 -7.29 12.40
N PHE A 243 3.62 -6.31 13.17
CA PHE A 243 4.64 -6.55 14.18
C PHE A 243 4.18 -7.53 15.26
N GLU A 244 2.93 -7.41 15.72
CA GLU A 244 2.33 -8.36 16.64
C GLU A 244 2.23 -9.77 16.04
N GLN A 245 1.85 -9.89 14.76
CA GLN A 245 1.78 -11.18 14.07
C GLN A 245 3.14 -11.87 13.93
N MET A 246 4.23 -11.11 13.78
CA MET A 246 5.58 -11.67 13.63
C MET A 246 6.14 -12.28 14.91
N ASN A 247 5.61 -11.93 16.10
CA ASN A 247 6.07 -12.45 17.40
C ASN A 247 7.61 -12.49 17.55
N LEU A 248 8.31 -11.44 17.08
CA LEU A 248 9.78 -11.42 16.96
C LEU A 248 10.53 -11.76 18.26
N ALA A 249 9.97 -11.40 19.42
CA ALA A 249 10.55 -11.74 20.72
C ALA A 249 10.61 -13.26 20.96
N GLN A 250 9.55 -13.98 20.59
CA GLN A 250 9.48 -15.45 20.72
C GLN A 250 10.40 -16.12 19.69
N THR A 251 10.44 -15.63 18.45
CA THR A 251 11.36 -16.13 17.42
C THR A 251 12.81 -15.96 17.83
N LEU A 252 13.19 -14.81 18.40
CA LEU A 252 14.54 -14.59 18.93
C LEU A 252 14.86 -15.58 20.05
N GLN A 253 13.93 -15.80 20.98
CA GLN A 253 14.10 -16.76 22.06
C GLN A 253 14.27 -18.20 21.54
N GLN A 254 13.49 -18.61 20.55
CA GLN A 254 13.60 -19.94 19.91
C GLN A 254 14.93 -20.13 19.19
N GLN A 255 15.50 -19.06 18.62
CA GLN A 255 16.81 -19.08 17.97
C GLN A 255 17.98 -18.92 18.96
N SER A 256 17.76 -18.98 20.27
CA SER A 256 18.76 -18.70 21.31
C SER A 256 19.40 -17.31 21.17
N GLY A 257 18.66 -16.36 20.61
CA GLY A 257 19.04 -14.96 20.46
C GLY A 257 18.46 -14.10 21.58
N PHE A 258 19.23 -13.12 22.05
CA PHE A 258 18.76 -12.13 23.01
C PHE A 258 19.29 -10.73 22.69
N ILE A 259 18.57 -9.71 23.15
CA ILE A 259 18.98 -8.31 23.04
C ILE A 259 19.83 -7.97 24.27
N PRO A 260 21.09 -7.52 24.11
CA PRO A 260 21.93 -7.13 25.24
C PRO A 260 21.23 -6.08 26.13
N GLY A 261 21.19 -6.34 27.44
CA GLY A 261 20.56 -5.45 28.42
C GLY A 261 19.05 -5.61 28.59
N VAL A 262 18.39 -6.50 27.85
CA VAL A 262 16.95 -6.78 28.00
C VAL A 262 16.73 -8.26 28.32
N ARG A 263 15.98 -8.55 29.39
CA ARG A 263 15.67 -9.94 29.77
C ARG A 263 14.82 -10.62 28.67
N PRO A 264 15.09 -11.87 28.28
CA PRO A 264 14.29 -12.59 27.29
C PRO A 264 12.82 -12.76 27.70
N GLY A 265 11.92 -12.85 26.70
CA GLY A 265 10.49 -13.02 26.91
C GLY A 265 9.71 -11.70 26.78
N LYS A 266 8.78 -11.45 27.71
CA LYS A 266 7.84 -10.30 27.64
C LYS A 266 8.55 -8.94 27.60
N THR A 267 9.64 -8.78 28.36
CA THR A 267 10.44 -7.55 28.37
C THR A 267 11.10 -7.25 27.02
N THR A 268 11.49 -8.28 26.25
CA THR A 268 11.96 -8.12 24.87
C THR A 268 10.83 -7.64 23.96
N ALA A 269 9.63 -8.20 24.09
CA ALA A 269 8.47 -7.77 23.31
C ALA A 269 8.11 -6.30 23.61
N ASP A 270 8.07 -5.91 24.88
CA ASP A 270 7.78 -4.53 25.31
C ASP A 270 8.83 -3.54 24.81
N TYR A 271 10.11 -3.92 24.83
CA TYR A 271 11.20 -3.12 24.27
C TYR A 271 11.01 -2.92 22.76
N LEU A 272 10.82 -3.99 22.00
CA LEU A 272 10.63 -3.92 20.55
C LEU A 272 9.37 -3.12 20.18
N ASN A 273 8.27 -3.30 20.92
CA ASN A 273 7.05 -2.51 20.76
C ASN A 273 7.29 -1.01 20.94
N ARG A 274 8.03 -0.62 21.98
CA ARG A 274 8.37 0.79 22.23
C ARG A 274 9.25 1.37 21.11
N VAL A 275 10.20 0.57 20.64
CA VAL A 275 11.07 0.94 19.52
C VAL A 275 10.24 1.18 18.26
N ILE A 276 9.36 0.25 17.91
CA ILE A 276 8.57 0.32 16.68
C ILE A 276 7.62 1.50 16.72
N LYS A 277 6.89 1.71 17.82
CA LYS A 277 6.01 2.88 17.95
C LYS A 277 6.74 4.21 17.66
N ARG A 278 8.00 4.36 18.11
CA ARG A 278 8.81 5.57 17.84
C ARG A 278 9.30 5.64 16.40
N ILE A 279 9.74 4.52 15.83
CA ILE A 279 10.16 4.46 14.43
C ILE A 279 8.97 4.77 13.50
N THR A 280 7.84 4.12 13.73
CA THR A 280 6.60 4.29 12.97
C THR A 280 6.07 5.70 13.08
N PHE A 281 6.27 6.42 14.19
CA PHE A 281 5.89 7.83 14.27
C PHE A 281 6.59 8.69 13.22
N GLY A 282 7.93 8.61 13.16
CA GLY A 282 8.70 9.32 12.13
C GLY A 282 8.36 8.82 10.74
N GLY A 283 8.13 7.51 10.59
CA GLY A 283 7.84 6.92 9.30
C GLY A 283 6.47 7.25 8.73
N ALA A 284 5.43 7.25 9.57
CA ALA A 284 4.06 7.61 9.21
C ALA A 284 3.96 9.09 8.83
N LEU A 285 4.63 9.96 9.59
CA LEU A 285 4.68 11.40 9.28
C LEU A 285 5.32 11.65 7.91
N PHE A 286 6.44 10.99 7.64
CA PHE A 286 7.10 11.07 6.35
C PHE A 286 6.22 10.57 5.20
N LEU A 287 5.61 9.39 5.36
CA LEU A 287 4.70 8.84 4.35
C LEU A 287 3.54 9.78 4.05
N ALA A 288 2.99 10.42 5.08
CA ALA A 288 1.89 11.36 4.94
C ALA A 288 2.34 12.66 4.24
N MET A 289 3.54 13.17 4.51
CA MET A 289 4.10 14.31 3.77
C MET A 289 4.32 13.97 2.29
N VAL A 290 4.88 12.79 2.00
CA VAL A 290 5.05 12.33 0.61
C VAL A 290 3.70 12.18 -0.09
N ALA A 291 2.68 11.70 0.61
CA ALA A 291 1.34 11.54 0.04
C ALA A 291 0.67 12.87 -0.31
N ILE A 292 0.90 13.95 0.44
CA ILE A 292 0.39 15.29 0.10
C ILE A 292 1.23 15.98 -1.00
N MET A 293 2.52 15.65 -1.11
CA MET A 293 3.44 16.35 -2.01
C MET A 293 2.91 16.51 -3.45
N PRO A 294 2.35 15.49 -4.11
CA PRO A 294 1.66 15.62 -5.40
C PRO A 294 0.64 16.76 -5.51
N PHE A 295 -0.17 16.95 -4.46
CA PHE A 295 -1.22 17.97 -4.45
C PHE A 295 -0.63 19.37 -4.37
N VAL A 296 0.42 19.54 -3.57
CA VAL A 296 1.14 20.82 -3.46
C VAL A 296 1.83 21.16 -4.78
N VAL A 297 2.45 20.17 -5.43
CA VAL A 297 3.07 20.35 -6.75
C VAL A 297 2.05 20.90 -7.73
N ALA A 298 0.88 20.28 -7.81
CA ALA A 298 -0.13 20.66 -8.79
C ALA A 298 -0.77 22.02 -8.52
N GLN A 299 -0.93 22.41 -7.25
CA GLN A 299 -1.41 23.77 -6.92
C GLN A 299 -0.41 24.85 -7.37
N ILE A 300 0.88 24.56 -7.29
CA ILE A 300 1.95 25.47 -7.74
C ILE A 300 2.03 25.50 -9.27
N THR A 301 1.99 24.33 -9.93
CA THR A 301 2.14 24.22 -11.39
C THR A 301 0.84 24.47 -12.16
N ARG A 302 -0.32 24.51 -11.50
CA ARG A 302 -1.67 24.67 -12.08
C ARG A 302 -2.02 23.63 -13.15
N VAL A 303 -1.40 22.46 -13.10
CA VAL A 303 -1.70 21.35 -14.01
C VAL A 303 -2.39 20.22 -13.23
N GLU A 304 -3.72 20.30 -13.15
CA GLU A 304 -4.58 19.34 -12.42
C GLU A 304 -4.44 17.89 -12.93
N VAL A 305 -4.18 17.73 -14.23
CA VAL A 305 -3.98 16.41 -14.87
C VAL A 305 -2.81 15.63 -14.22
N LEU A 306 -1.88 16.33 -13.58
CA LEU A 306 -0.71 15.72 -12.95
C LEU A 306 -0.97 15.21 -11.52
N VAL A 307 -2.04 15.63 -10.82
CA VAL A 307 -2.32 15.21 -9.42
C VAL A 307 -2.62 13.72 -9.31
N LEU A 308 -3.64 13.27 -10.07
CA LEU A 308 -4.13 11.89 -10.01
C LEU A 308 -3.04 10.90 -10.44
N GLN A 309 -2.17 11.34 -11.37
CA GLN A 309 -1.08 10.54 -11.90
C GLN A 309 0.17 10.53 -11.01
N SER A 310 0.42 11.60 -10.25
CA SER A 310 1.54 11.67 -9.30
C SER A 310 1.33 10.70 -8.12
N THR A 311 0.12 10.60 -7.58
CA THR A 311 -0.21 9.59 -6.55
C THR A 311 -0.08 8.17 -7.08
N ALA A 312 -0.46 7.94 -8.33
CA ALA A 312 -0.24 6.66 -9.00
C ALA A 312 1.26 6.33 -9.13
N MET A 313 2.09 7.32 -9.48
CA MET A 313 3.54 7.15 -9.55
C MET A 313 4.16 6.76 -8.20
N LEU A 314 3.66 7.32 -7.08
CA LEU A 314 4.07 6.92 -5.73
C LEU A 314 3.81 5.43 -5.48
N ILE A 315 2.61 4.96 -5.81
CA ILE A 315 2.23 3.55 -5.67
C ILE A 315 3.15 2.68 -6.53
N ALA A 316 3.43 3.10 -7.77
CA ALA A 316 4.24 2.36 -8.70
C ALA A 316 5.68 2.15 -8.20
N VAL A 317 6.32 3.19 -7.67
CA VAL A 317 7.68 3.10 -7.09
C VAL A 317 7.71 2.13 -5.91
N GLY A 318 6.70 2.16 -5.05
CA GLY A 318 6.61 1.23 -3.92
C GLY A 318 6.54 -0.23 -4.36
N VAL A 319 5.66 -0.54 -5.31
CA VAL A 319 5.52 -1.90 -5.84
C VAL A 319 6.80 -2.36 -6.55
N ALA A 320 7.47 -1.46 -7.27
CA ALA A 320 8.75 -1.76 -7.90
C ALA A 320 9.82 -2.12 -6.86
N LEU A 321 9.96 -1.32 -5.80
CA LEU A 321 10.92 -1.57 -4.71
C LEU A 321 10.61 -2.88 -3.97
N ASP A 322 9.34 -3.16 -3.68
CA ASP A 322 8.95 -4.40 -3.01
C ASP A 322 9.23 -5.62 -3.90
N THR A 323 8.92 -5.54 -5.20
CA THR A 323 9.21 -6.61 -6.16
C THR A 323 10.72 -6.85 -6.29
N MET A 324 11.53 -5.78 -6.38
CA MET A 324 12.98 -5.90 -6.42
C MET A 324 13.54 -6.56 -5.16
N LYS A 325 13.08 -6.15 -3.98
CA LYS A 325 13.52 -6.75 -2.70
C LYS A 325 13.17 -8.23 -2.61
N GLN A 326 12.00 -8.63 -3.10
CA GLN A 326 11.60 -10.04 -3.12
C GLN A 326 12.44 -10.85 -4.11
N LEU A 327 12.72 -10.29 -5.28
CA LEU A 327 13.66 -10.86 -6.26
C LEU A 327 15.05 -11.08 -5.63
N GLU A 328 15.62 -10.06 -5.00
CA GLU A 328 16.92 -10.15 -4.32
C GLU A 328 16.93 -11.22 -3.22
N ALA A 329 15.86 -11.31 -2.42
CA ALA A 329 15.74 -12.32 -1.38
C ALA A 329 15.75 -13.74 -1.95
N GLN A 330 14.98 -14.01 -3.02
CA GLN A 330 14.97 -15.32 -3.69
C GLN A 330 16.31 -15.64 -4.35
N LEU A 331 16.94 -14.66 -5.02
CA LEU A 331 18.25 -14.83 -5.65
C LEU A 331 19.35 -15.11 -4.61
N THR A 332 19.28 -14.46 -3.44
CA THR A 332 20.21 -14.69 -2.34
C THR A 332 20.07 -16.12 -1.81
N MET A 333 18.85 -16.62 -1.62
CA MET A 333 18.60 -18.01 -1.23
C MET A 333 19.15 -19.01 -2.24
N ARG A 334 19.01 -18.74 -3.55
CA ARG A 334 19.57 -19.60 -4.61
C ARG A 334 21.10 -19.67 -4.58
N ARG A 335 21.80 -18.59 -4.21
CA ARG A 335 23.27 -18.60 -4.07
C ARG A 335 23.75 -19.45 -2.88
N TYR A 336 22.91 -19.70 -1.88
CA TYR A 336 23.26 -20.51 -0.72
C TYR A 336 23.36 -22.02 -1.02
N GLU A 337 22.66 -22.54 -2.04
CA GLU A 337 22.72 -23.97 -2.42
C GLU A 337 24.12 -24.42 -2.89
N GLY A 338 24.96 -23.48 -3.36
CA GLY A 338 26.31 -23.80 -3.84
C GLY A 338 27.38 -23.91 -2.76
N PHE A 339 27.13 -23.47 -1.53
CA PHE A 339 28.16 -23.38 -0.47
C PHE A 339 28.16 -24.56 0.51
N LEU A 340 27.15 -25.44 0.45
CA LEU A 340 26.99 -26.61 1.33
C LEU A 340 26.93 -27.94 0.54
N LYS A 341 27.84 -28.12 -0.43
CA LYS A 341 28.14 -29.45 -0.98
C LYS A 341 29.46 -29.98 -0.46
#